data_AF-A0A317G927-F1
#
_entry.id   AF-A0A317G927-F1
#
_cell.length_a   1.000
_cell.length_b   1.000
_cell.length_c   1.000
_cell.angle_alpha   90.00
_cell.angle_beta   90.00
_cell.angle_gamma   90.00
#
_symmetry.space_group_name_H-M   'P 1'
#
loop_
_entity.id
_entity.type
_entity.pdbx_description
1 polymer ?
#
loop_
_entity_poly.entity_id
_entity_poly.type
_entity_poly.pdbx_seq_one_letter_code
_entity_poly.pdbx_strand_id
1 'polypeptide(L)' 'MEKHEIDRQANWLHIKYDGEDRDDECVNELSIYQNKDDSELQMLVSNVDFNNISHDNTFALTKDDARLLVKYLQDWLN' A
#
# COMPACT_ATOMS: atom_id res chain seq x y z
N MET A 1 7.49 -1.45 19.17
CA MET A 1 7.12 -0.59 18.02
C MET A 1 5.72 -0.99 17.61
N GLU A 2 4.90 -0.04 17.16
CA GLU A 2 3.60 -0.41 16.58
C GLU A 2 3.87 -1.22 15.33
N LYS A 3 3.35 -2.45 15.26
CA LYS A 3 3.59 -3.41 14.16
C LYS A 3 3.04 -2.92 12.82
N HIS A 4 2.30 -1.82 12.82
CA HIS A 4 1.55 -1.31 11.69
C HIS A 4 1.35 0.21 11.86
N GLU A 5 1.68 0.97 10.82
CA GLU A 5 1.52 2.42 10.76
C GLU A 5 0.74 2.79 9.50
N ILE A 6 -0.30 3.61 9.65
CA ILE A 6 -1.00 4.24 8.53
C ILE A 6 -0.79 5.74 8.63
N ASP A 7 -0.20 6.32 7.58
CA ASP A 7 0.03 7.75 7.47
C ASP A 7 -0.55 8.31 6.16
N ARG A 8 -1.18 9.49 6.24
CA ARG A 8 -1.79 10.15 5.09
C ARG A 8 -1.24 11.57 4.97
N GLN A 9 -0.47 11.81 3.92
CA GLN A 9 0.21 13.10 3.69
C GLN A 9 -0.19 13.70 2.34
N ALA A 10 -0.97 14.78 2.36
CA ALA A 10 -1.45 15.46 1.16
C ALA A 10 -2.15 14.50 0.18
N ASN A 11 -1.42 14.08 -0.87
CA ASN A 11 -1.86 13.18 -1.93
C ASN A 11 -1.40 11.72 -1.72
N TRP A 12 -0.62 11.46 -0.67
CA TRP A 12 -0.07 10.15 -0.35
C TRP A 12 -0.83 9.46 0.77
N LEU A 13 -0.95 8.15 0.66
CA LEU A 13 -1.30 7.22 1.73
C LEU A 13 -0.19 6.19 1.83
N HIS A 14 0.41 6.06 3.01
CA HIS A 14 1.42 5.09 3.35
C HIS A 14 0.83 4.11 4.36
N ILE A 15 0.98 2.82 4.08
CA ILE A 15 0.61 1.73 4.98
C ILE A 15 1.86 0.88 5.17
N LYS A 16 2.47 0.99 6.35
CA LYS A 16 3.68 0.25 6.72
C LYS A 16 3.32 -0.83 7.69
N TYR A 17 3.92 -1.99 7.52
CA TYR A 17 3.79 -3.10 8.43
C TYR A 17 5.15 -3.76 8.61
N ASP A 18 5.50 -4.01 9.88
CA ASP A 18 6.59 -4.92 10.18
C ASP A 18 6.13 -6.31 9.70
N GLY A 19 6.97 -7.00 8.93
CA GLY A 19 6.69 -8.35 8.43
C GLY A 19 6.05 -9.20 9.53
N GLU A 20 4.98 -9.93 9.20
CA GLU A 20 4.29 -10.75 10.21
C GLU A 20 5.27 -11.74 10.83
N ASP A 21 4.99 -12.21 12.06
CA ASP A 21 5.87 -13.02 12.93
C ASP A 21 6.39 -14.37 12.30
N ARG A 22 6.17 -14.61 11.01
CA ARG A 22 6.71 -15.71 10.18
C ARG A 22 7.53 -15.28 8.95
N ASP A 23 7.41 -14.05 8.49
CA ASP A 23 8.12 -13.53 7.31
C ASP A 23 9.13 -12.49 7.79
N ASP A 24 10.39 -12.91 7.71
CA ASP A 24 11.63 -12.13 7.56
C ASP A 24 11.92 -10.87 8.39
N GLU A 25 11.07 -10.42 9.31
CA GLU A 25 11.20 -9.13 10.03
C GLU A 25 11.40 -7.92 9.09
N CYS A 26 11.14 -8.09 7.78
CA CYS A 26 11.39 -7.05 6.79
C CYS A 26 10.20 -6.09 6.75
N VAL A 27 10.51 -4.80 6.68
CA VAL A 27 9.47 -3.77 6.58
C VAL A 27 8.87 -3.82 5.18
N ASN A 28 7.56 -3.89 5.14
CA ASN A 28 6.78 -3.77 3.93
C ASN A 28 6.02 -2.46 3.95
N GLU A 29 5.92 -1.83 2.78
CA GLU A 29 5.20 -0.58 2.60
C GLU A 29 4.32 -0.64 1.36
N LEU A 30 3.06 -0.28 1.53
CA LEU A 30 2.18 0.11 0.44
C LEU A 30 2.04 1.63 0.44
N SER A 31 2.55 2.26 -0.62
CA SER A 31 2.40 3.68 -0.88
C SER A 31 1.41 3.90 -2.02
N ILE A 32 0.49 4.83 -1.85
CA ILE A 32 -0.52 5.17 -2.83
C ILE A 32 -0.48 6.67 -3.08
N TYR A 33 -0.31 7.08 -4.33
CA TYR A 33 -0.37 8.48 -4.73
C TYR A 33 -1.65 8.78 -5.51
N GLN A 34 -2.37 9.79 -5.04
CA GLN A 34 -3.57 10.30 -5.67
C GLN A 34 -3.30 11.64 -6.36
N ASN A 35 -3.43 11.64 -7.67
CA ASN A 35 -3.54 12.87 -8.45
C ASN A 35 -4.92 12.95 -9.09
N LYS A 36 -5.60 14.09 -8.91
CA LYS A 36 -6.96 14.32 -9.43
C LYS A 36 -7.02 14.32 -10.97
N ASP A 37 -5.90 14.67 -11.60
CA ASP A 37 -5.80 14.82 -13.04
C ASP A 37 -5.45 13.48 -13.73
N ASP A 38 -5.03 12.48 -12.96
CA ASP A 38 -4.67 11.16 -13.47
C ASP A 38 -5.92 10.26 -13.60
N SER A 39 -5.93 9.42 -14.64
CA SER A 39 -6.98 8.41 -14.84
C SER A 39 -6.85 7.22 -13.91
N GLU A 40 -5.69 7.06 -13.27
CA GLU A 40 -5.30 5.90 -12.48
C GLU A 40 -4.67 6.33 -11.15
N LEU A 41 -4.83 5.48 -10.14
CA LEU A 41 -4.20 5.62 -8.84
C LEU A 41 -2.87 4.90 -8.85
N GLN A 42 -1.77 5.63 -8.66
CA GLN A 42 -0.44 5.03 -8.67
C GLN A 42 -0.15 4.39 -7.32
N MET A 43 0.35 3.15 -7.34
CA MET A 43 0.63 2.35 -6.17
C MET A 43 2.04 1.80 -6.25
N LEU A 44 2.74 1.83 -5.12
CA LEU A 44 4.07 1.27 -4.94
C LEU A 44 4.01 0.30 -3.77
N VAL A 45 4.40 -0.94 -4.02
CA VAL A 45 4.61 -1.97 -3.00
C VAL A 45 6.12 -2.15 -2.86
N SER A 46 6.65 -1.85 -1.70
CA SER A 46 8.07 -1.95 -1.38
C SER A 46 8.27 -2.95 -0.25
N ASN A 47 9.27 -3.81 -0.43
CA ASN A 47 9.78 -4.72 0.61
C ASN A 47 11.29 -4.51 0.71
N VAL A 48 11.82 -4.30 1.91
CA VAL A 48 13.26 -4.15 2.13
C VAL A 48 13.81 -5.44 2.72
N ASP A 49 14.64 -6.17 2.00
CA ASP A 49 15.19 -7.43 2.48
C ASP A 49 16.26 -7.25 3.58
N PHE A 50 16.75 -8.37 4.13
CA PHE A 50 17.80 -8.41 5.15
C PHE A 50 19.12 -7.72 4.76
N ASN A 51 19.39 -7.56 3.47
CA ASN A 51 20.57 -6.86 2.96
C ASN A 51 20.28 -5.37 2.72
N ASN A 52 19.13 -4.88 3.18
CA ASN A 52 18.65 -3.51 2.98
C ASN A 52 18.48 -3.16 1.50
N ILE A 53 18.11 -4.15 0.67
CA ILE A 53 17.77 -3.96 -0.75
C ILE A 53 16.26 -3.80 -0.88
N SER A 54 15.81 -2.74 -1.54
CA SER A 54 14.39 -2.50 -1.82
C SER A 54 13.94 -3.26 -3.06
N HIS A 55 12.86 -4.02 -2.91
CA HIS A 55 12.17 -4.75 -3.97
C HIS A 55 10.85 -4.06 -4.25
N ASP A 56 10.89 -3.12 -5.19
CA ASP A 56 9.79 -2.23 -5.49
C ASP A 56 8.96 -2.74 -6.68
N ASN A 57 7.65 -2.83 -6.49
CA ASN A 57 6.68 -3.10 -7.56
C ASN A 57 5.71 -1.94 -7.69
N THR A 58 5.55 -1.45 -8.92
CA THR A 58 4.61 -0.36 -9.22
C THR A 58 3.38 -0.92 -9.93
N PHE A 59 2.22 -0.44 -9.49
CA PHE A 59 0.92 -0.80 -10.04
C PHE A 59 0.10 0.47 -10.26
N ALA A 60 -0.84 0.40 -11.19
CA ALA A 60 -1.80 1.46 -11.42
C ALA A 60 -3.21 0.88 -11.30
N LEU A 61 -4.00 1.45 -10.40
CA LEU A 61 -5.40 1.07 -10.23
C LEU A 61 -6.29 1.98 -11.08
N THR A 62 -7.06 1.40 -11.99
CA THR A 62 -8.05 2.19 -12.72
C THR A 62 -9.21 2.60 -11.81
N LYS A 63 -10.04 3.55 -12.25
CA LYS A 63 -11.25 3.94 -11.52
C LYS A 63 -12.25 2.78 -11.37
N ASP A 64 -12.26 1.83 -12.29
CA ASP A 64 -13.15 0.66 -12.20
C ASP A 64 -12.65 -0.36 -11.17
N ASP A 65 -11.33 -0.62 -11.16
CA ASP A 65 -10.70 -1.46 -10.13
C ASP A 65 -10.92 -0.85 -8.73
N ALA A 66 -10.76 0.46 -8.59
CA ALA A 66 -10.98 1.16 -7.33
C ALA A 66 -12.45 1.03 -6.85
N ARG A 67 -13.44 1.09 -7.75
CA ARG A 67 -14.86 0.87 -7.40
C ARG A 67 -15.10 -0.55 -6.90
N LEU A 68 -14.51 -1.55 -7.56
CA LEU A 68 -14.60 -2.94 -7.14
C LEU A 68 -13.97 -3.15 -5.76
N LEU A 69 -12.80 -2.55 -5.52
CA LEU A 69 -12.12 -2.60 -4.23
C LEU A 69 -12.96 -1.95 -3.12
N VAL A 70 -13.55 -0.78 -3.37
CA VAL A 70 -14.44 -0.12 -2.40
C VAL A 70 -15.61 -1.02 -2.03
N LYS A 71 -16.26 -1.66 -3.02
CA LYS A 71 -17.36 -2.58 -2.77
C LYS A 71 -16.91 -3.77 -1.92
N TYR A 72 -15.80 -4.41 -2.28
CA TYR A 72 -15.27 -5.55 -1.54
C TYR A 72 -14.98 -5.20 -0.06
N LEU A 73 -14.38 -4.03 0.19
CA LEU A 73 -14.10 -3.56 1.55
C LEU A 73 -15.38 -3.21 2.33
N GLN A 74 -16.37 -2.59 1.67
CA GLN A 74 -17.68 -2.32 2.28
C GLN A 74 -18.40 -3.62 2.66
N ASP A 75 -18.33 -4.64 1.82
CA ASP A 75 -18.93 -5.95 2.10
C ASP A 75 -18.25 -6.63 3.29
N TRP A 76 -16.93 -6.43 3.50
CA TRP A 76 -16.21 -6.98 4.66
C TRP A 76 -16.51 -6.26 5.99
N LEU A 77 -16.80 -4.96 5.93
CA LEU A 77 -17.06 -4.14 7.13
C LEU A 77 -18.46 -4.32 7.72
N ASN A 78 -19.40 -4.95 7.00
CA ASN A 78 -20.80 -5.17 7.41
C ASN A 78 -21.08 -6.65 7.69
#